data_AF-A0A520EDK8-F1
#
_entry.id   AF-A0A520EDK8-F1
#
_cell.length_a   1.000
_cell.length_b   1.000
_cell.length_c   1.000
_cell.angle_alpha   90.00
_cell.angle_beta   90.00
_cell.angle_gamma   90.00
#
_symmetry.space_group_name_H-M   'P 1'
#
loop_
_entity.id
_entity.type
_entity.pdbx_description
1 polymer ?
#
loop_
_entity_poly.entity_id
_entity_poly.type
_entity_poly.pdbx_seq_one_letter_code
_entity_poly.pdbx_strand_id
1 'polypeptide(L)' 'TPRPVIDRLNKALDEILKDPAIKTAFEVQGMTPAHDTPDQFGKLMAADAKRWADLIKAQGITAQ' A
#
# COMPACT_ATOMS: atom_id res chain seq x y z
N THR A 1 15.82 6.16 0.41
CA THR A 1 15.75 6.71 -0.97
C THR A 1 15.53 8.21 -0.90
N PRO A 2 16.04 9.01 -1.86
CA PRO A 2 15.85 10.46 -1.85
C PRO A 2 14.39 10.88 -2.06
N ARG A 3 13.94 11.90 -1.33
CA ARG A 3 12.54 12.38 -1.37
C ARG A 3 12.05 12.79 -2.78
N PRO A 4 12.83 13.50 -3.61
CA PRO A 4 12.38 13.90 -4.95
C PRO A 4 12.03 12.72 -5.88
N VAL A 5 12.70 11.58 -5.70
CA VAL A 5 12.44 10.38 -6.51
C VAL A 5 11.12 9.73 -6.08
N ILE A 6 10.87 9.67 -4.77
CA ILE A 6 9.62 9.15 -4.21
C ILE A 6 8.44 9.99 -4.70
N ASP A 7 8.56 11.32 -4.62
CA ASP A 7 7.49 12.23 -5.01
C ASP A 7 7.17 12.12 -6.51
N ARG A 8 8.20 12.01 -7.37
CA ARG A 8 8.02 11.78 -8.82
C ARG A 8 7.28 10.47 -9.09
N LEU A 9 7.66 9.38 -8.43
CA LEU A 9 7.03 8.07 -8.62
C LEU A 9 5.59 8.07 -8.12
N ASN A 10 5.32 8.66 -6.95
CA ASN A 10 3.97 8.76 -6.40
C ASN A 10 3.05 9.54 -7.35
N LYS A 11 3.53 10.66 -7.90
CA LYS A 11 2.77 11.43 -8.90
C LYS A 11 2.47 10.62 -10.17
N ALA A 12 3.47 9.91 -10.71
CA ALA A 12 3.27 9.09 -11.90
C ALA A 12 2.25 7.97 -11.65
N LEU A 13 2.26 7.36 -10.48
CA LEU A 13 1.28 6.33 -10.09
C LEU A 13 -0.13 6.92 -9.97
N ASP A 14 -0.28 8.10 -9.36
CA ASP A 14 -1.58 8.79 -9.28
C ASP A 14 -2.17 9.09 -10.66
N GLU A 15 -1.33 9.52 -11.62
CA GLU A 15 -1.75 9.74 -13.00
C GLU A 15 -2.22 8.45 -13.68
N ILE A 16 -1.50 7.34 -13.51
CA ILE A 16 -1.83 6.04 -14.10
C ILE A 16 -3.11 5.45 -13.50
N LEU A 17 -3.30 5.56 -12.19
CA LEU A 17 -4.48 5.00 -11.50
C LEU A 17 -5.79 5.74 -11.84
N LYS A 18 -5.70 6.94 -12.41
CA LYS A 18 -6.85 7.68 -12.95
C LYS A 18 -7.29 7.20 -14.33
N ASP A 19 -6.48 6.40 -15.02
CA ASP A 19 -6.86 5.81 -16.29
C ASP A 19 -7.99 4.79 -16.07
N PRO A 20 -9.17 4.97 -16.70
CA PRO A 20 -10.29 4.04 -16.55
C PRO A 20 -9.96 2.59 -16.92
N ALA A 21 -9.11 2.37 -17.94
CA ALA A 21 -8.72 1.03 -18.35
C ALA A 21 -7.90 0.33 -17.27
N ILE A 22 -7.03 1.07 -16.58
CA ILE A 22 -6.26 0.55 -15.45
C ILE A 22 -7.20 0.27 -14.28
N LYS A 23 -8.09 1.21 -13.95
CA LYS A 23 -9.07 0.99 -12.88
C LYS A 23 -9.89 -0.27 -13.10
N THR A 24 -10.43 -0.47 -14.30
CA THR A 24 -11.17 -1.69 -14.65
C THR A 24 -10.31 -2.95 -14.53
N ALA A 25 -9.04 -2.90 -14.94
CA ALA A 25 -8.14 -4.05 -14.83
C ALA A 25 -7.89 -4.47 -13.37
N PHE A 26 -7.79 -3.52 -12.43
CA PHE A 26 -7.69 -3.81 -11.00
C PHE A 26 -9.01 -4.35 -10.43
N GLU A 27 -10.14 -3.74 -10.80
CA GLU A 27 -11.47 -4.16 -10.34
C GLU A 27 -11.80 -5.60 -10.76
N VAL A 28 -11.44 -6.00 -11.99
CA VAL A 28 -11.61 -7.39 -12.48
C VAL A 28 -10.81 -8.39 -11.64
N GLN A 29 -9.71 -7.97 -11.04
CA GLN A 29 -8.89 -8.81 -10.14
C GLN A 29 -9.39 -8.78 -8.69
N GLY A 30 -10.53 -8.13 -8.43
CA GLY A 30 -11.08 -7.96 -7.08
C GLY A 30 -10.31 -6.95 -6.23
N MET A 31 -9.47 -6.11 -6.86
CA MET A 31 -8.68 -5.09 -6.18
C MET A 31 -9.37 -3.73 -6.28
N THR A 32 -9.38 -2.97 -5.19
CA THR A 32 -9.75 -1.55 -5.22
C THR A 32 -8.47 -0.73 -5.30
N PRO A 33 -8.25 0.06 -6.37
CA PRO A 33 -7.11 0.95 -6.44
C PRO A 33 -7.14 1.96 -5.30
N ALA A 34 -6.11 1.96 -4.46
CA ALA A 34 -5.91 2.96 -3.44
C ALA A 34 -4.78 3.90 -3.88
N HIS A 35 -5.04 5.20 -3.78
CA HIS A 35 -4.01 6.23 -3.84
C HIS A 35 -3.83 6.75 -2.41
N ASP A 36 -2.64 6.51 -1.85
CA ASP A 36 -2.16 7.16 -0.64
C ASP A 36 -0.95 8.05 -0.98
N THR A 37 -0.71 9.08 -0.16
CA THR A 37 0.59 9.75 -0.16
C THR A 37 1.66 8.83 0.43
N PRO A 38 2.95 9.03 0.13
CA PRO A 38 4.03 8.21 0.69
C PRO A 38 4.02 8.17 2.22
N ASP A 39 3.67 9.29 2.87
CA ASP A 39 3.64 9.38 4.33
C ASP A 39 2.40 8.68 4.92
N GLN A 40 1.25 8.72 4.25
CA GLN A 40 0.07 7.93 4.64
C GLN A 40 0.35 6.43 4.50
N PHE A 41 0.94 6.02 3.38
CA PHE A 41 1.33 4.63 3.16
C PHE A 41 2.33 4.14 4.21
N GLY A 42 3.34 4.96 4.54
CA GLY A 42 4.29 4.65 5.61
C GLY A 42 3.63 4.46 6.98
N LYS A 43 2.63 5.30 7.32
CA LYS A 43 1.85 5.15 8.56
C LYS A 43 1.01 3.88 8.57
N LEU A 44 0.37 3.55 7.46
CA LEU A 44 -0.43 2.33 7.32
C LEU A 44 0.45 1.09 7.54
N MET A 45 1.60 1.02 6.88
CA MET A 45 2.55 -0.10 7.03
C MET A 45 3.04 -0.25 8.46
N ALA A 46 3.36 0.84 9.15
CA ALA A 46 3.78 0.80 10.55
C ALA A 46 2.64 0.29 11.47
N ALA A 47 1.40 0.73 11.23
CA ALA A 47 0.24 0.31 12.00
C ALA A 47 -0.06 -1.19 11.78
N ASP A 48 -0.04 -1.65 10.54
CA ASP A 48 -0.29 -3.05 10.19
C ASP A 48 0.81 -3.95 10.76
N ALA A 49 2.08 -3.58 10.59
CA ALA A 49 3.19 -4.32 11.15
C ALA A 49 3.04 -4.50 12.67
N LYS A 50 2.65 -3.44 13.39
CA LYS A 50 2.37 -3.52 14.82
C LYS A 50 1.19 -4.46 15.12
N ARG A 51 0.06 -4.29 14.43
CA ARG A 51 -1.14 -5.10 14.64
C ARG A 51 -0.86 -6.59 14.44
N TRP A 52 -0.17 -6.94 13.36
CA TRP A 52 0.17 -8.33 13.06
C TRP A 52 1.19 -8.89 14.05
N ALA A 53 2.20 -8.11 14.45
CA ALA A 53 3.14 -8.53 15.48
C ALA A 53 2.46 -8.81 16.82
N ASP A 54 1.51 -7.97 17.23
CA ASP A 54 0.75 -8.16 18.47
C ASP A 54 -0.14 -9.42 18.39
N LEU A 55 -0.79 -9.67 17.25
CA LEU A 55 -1.60 -10.87 17.02
C LEU A 55 -0.77 -12.16 17.04
N ILE A 56 0.38 -12.17 16.35
CA ILE A 56 1.29 -13.33 16.28
C ILE A 56 1.74 -13.72 17.70
N LYS A 57 2.14 -12.73 18.51
CA LYS A 57 2.54 -12.95 19.90
C LYS A 57 1.39 -13.47 20.74
N ALA A 58 0.19 -12.89 20.60
CA ALA A 58 -0.98 -13.30 21.37
C ALA A 58 -1.44 -14.73 21.06
N GLN A 59 -1.27 -15.17 19.81
CA GLN A 59 -1.71 -16.49 19.35
C GLN A 59 -0.60 -17.56 19.32
N GLY A 60 0.64 -17.20 19.68
CA GLY A 60 1.79 -18.12 19.64
C GLY A 60 2.09 -18.64 18.23
N ILE A 61 1.72 -17.88 17.19
CA ILE A 61 1.94 -18.28 15.79
C ILE A 61 3.44 -18.26 15.52
N THR A 62 3.96 -19.32 14.92
CA THR A 62 5.37 -19.43 14.51
C THR A 62 5.43 -19.65 12.99
N ALA A 63 6.44 -19.06 12.35
CA ALA A 63 6.75 -19.41 10.97
C ALA A 63 7.40 -20.80 10.96
N GLN A 64 6.96 -21.65 10.01
CA GLN A 64 7.46 -23.01 9.88
C GLN A 64 8.87 -23.06 9.28
#